data_AF-B4FJW9-F1
#
_entry.id   AF-B4FJW9-F1
#
_cell.length_a   1.000
_cell.length_b   1.000
_cell.length_c   1.000
_cell.angle_alpha   90.00
_cell.angle_beta   90.00
_cell.angle_gamma   90.00
#
_symmetry.space_group_name_H-M   'P 1'
#
loop_
_entity.id
_entity.type
_entity.pdbx_description
1 polymer ?
#
loop_
_entity_poly.entity_id
_entity_poly.type
_entity_poly.pdbx_seq_one_letter_code
_entity_poly.pdbx_strand_id
1 'polypeptide(L)'
;MSPAGFIFAILLPLQIALSFIRSLSSLSPFSIFADVCNVLAMAIVIKEDLQLFDHPFSNRSAFNGLWAVPFTFGVAVFCFEGFSMTLALEASMADRRKFRSVLSQAVAAIIAVYVCFGVCGYLAYGEATKDIITLNLPNNWSSAAVKVGLCIALAFTFPVMMHPIHEIVETRFRSNRCFRKLSHNDGGAEWIGLHASRVLVVAVLTVVASFIPFFGSFISFVGSTMCALLSFVLPALFHLSIVGSSIPLWRRVLDYGILLFGLAFAGYGLVTALSSH
;
A
#
# COMPACT_ATOMS: atom_id res chain seq x y z
N MET A 1 18.68 6.48 22.22
CA MET A 1 17.65 7.33 21.57
C MET A 1 16.30 6.67 21.78
N SER A 2 15.25 7.44 22.09
CA SER A 2 13.88 6.89 22.10
C SER A 2 13.49 6.43 20.69
N PRO A 3 12.58 5.45 20.53
CA PRO A 3 12.09 5.02 19.22
C PRO A 3 11.55 6.19 18.37
N ALA A 4 10.82 7.10 19.01
CA ALA A 4 10.36 8.34 18.38
C ALA A 4 11.54 9.23 17.93
N GLY A 5 12.57 9.39 18.77
CA GLY A 5 13.77 10.15 18.43
C GLY A 5 14.50 9.58 17.22
N PHE A 6 14.56 8.25 17.05
CA PHE A 6 15.15 7.63 15.86
C PHE A 6 14.32 7.91 14.59
N ILE A 7 12.99 7.84 14.69
CA ILE A 7 12.08 8.12 13.58
C ILE A 7 12.26 9.55 13.07
N PHE A 8 12.21 10.54 13.97
CA PHE A 8 12.28 11.94 13.56
C PHE A 8 13.71 12.41 13.22
N ALA A 9 14.75 11.84 13.84
CA ALA A 9 16.13 12.29 13.60
C ALA A 9 16.81 11.62 12.40
N ILE A 10 16.43 10.38 12.05
CA ILE A 10 17.12 9.59 11.01
C ILE A 10 16.19 9.20 9.86
N LEU A 11 15.01 8.64 10.16
CA LEU A 11 14.10 8.17 9.11
C LEU A 11 13.46 9.32 8.33
N LEU A 12 12.98 10.36 9.02
CA LEU A 12 12.38 11.54 8.40
C LEU A 12 13.32 12.23 7.37
N PRO A 13 14.56 12.64 7.73
CA PRO A 13 15.44 13.29 6.76
C PRO A 13 15.84 12.37 5.61
N LEU A 14 16.00 11.06 5.88
CA LEU A 14 16.27 10.07 4.83
C LEU A 14 15.11 9.96 3.84
N GLN A 15 13.86 9.86 4.34
CA GLN A 15 12.66 9.79 3.52
C GLN A 15 12.47 11.08 2.71
N ILE A 16 12.70 12.25 3.31
CA ILE A 16 12.67 13.54 2.61
C ILE A 16 13.71 13.56 1.49
N ALA A 17 14.96 13.17 1.76
CA ALA A 17 16.02 13.14 0.76
C ALA A 17 15.67 12.23 -0.42
N LEU A 18 15.14 11.03 -0.14
CA LEU A 18 14.69 10.09 -1.16
C LEU A 18 13.47 10.60 -1.94
N SER A 19 12.58 11.37 -1.30
CA SER A 19 11.38 11.94 -1.93
C SER A 19 11.66 13.06 -2.93
N PHE A 20 12.87 13.62 -2.94
CA PHE A 20 13.27 14.64 -3.92
C PHE A 20 13.61 14.06 -5.29
N ILE A 21 13.74 12.74 -5.42
CA ILE A 21 13.94 12.11 -6.71
C ILE A 21 12.64 12.22 -7.52
N ARG A 22 12.71 12.99 -8.61
CA ARG A 22 11.53 13.45 -9.35
C ARG A 22 11.10 12.56 -10.50
N SER A 23 11.94 11.62 -10.96
CA SER A 23 11.61 10.80 -12.13
C SER A 23 11.45 9.32 -11.75
N LEU A 24 10.26 8.77 -12.08
CA LEU A 24 9.98 7.34 -11.97
C LEU A 24 11.00 6.50 -12.76
N SER A 25 11.45 7.00 -13.92
CA SER A 25 12.45 6.32 -14.73
C SER A 25 13.81 6.18 -14.02
N SER A 26 14.21 7.15 -13.18
CA SER A 26 15.46 7.05 -12.41
C SER A 26 15.30 6.15 -11.18
N LEU A 27 14.09 6.06 -10.64
CA LEU A 27 13.76 5.18 -9.51
C LEU A 27 13.57 3.71 -9.90
N SER A 28 13.22 3.42 -11.16
CA SER A 28 13.02 2.06 -11.68
C SER A 28 14.14 1.06 -11.28
N PRO A 29 15.45 1.33 -11.50
CA PRO A 29 16.50 0.39 -11.08
C PRO A 29 16.57 0.18 -9.55
N PHE A 30 16.29 1.22 -8.76
CA PHE A 30 16.23 1.11 -7.30
C PHE A 30 15.01 0.31 -6.84
N SER A 31 13.87 0.46 -7.51
CA SER A 31 12.67 -0.34 -7.27
C SER A 31 12.91 -1.81 -7.60
N ILE A 32 13.55 -2.11 -8.73
CA ILE A 32 13.90 -3.49 -9.10
C ILE A 32 14.83 -4.10 -8.04
N PHE A 33 15.83 -3.35 -7.57
CA PHE A 33 16.70 -3.81 -6.49
C PHE A 33 15.91 -4.08 -5.20
N ALA A 34 15.00 -3.18 -4.83
CA ALA A 34 14.11 -3.35 -3.68
C ALA A 34 13.22 -4.59 -3.81
N ASP A 35 12.65 -4.84 -4.99
CA ASP A 35 11.83 -6.01 -5.28
C ASP A 35 12.64 -7.32 -5.20
N VAL A 36 13.88 -7.32 -5.68
CA VAL A 36 14.80 -8.47 -5.52
C VAL A 36 15.09 -8.72 -4.04
N CYS A 37 15.35 -7.67 -3.25
CA CYS A 37 15.52 -7.79 -1.80
C CYS A 37 14.25 -8.33 -1.12
N ASN A 38 13.06 -7.89 -1.53
CA ASN A 38 11.78 -8.39 -1.02
C ASN A 38 11.58 -9.88 -1.34
N VAL A 39 11.83 -10.30 -2.58
CA VAL A 39 11.70 -11.71 -2.99
C VAL A 39 12.70 -12.58 -2.23
N LEU A 40 13.95 -12.11 -2.06
CA LEU A 40 14.96 -12.84 -1.29
C LEU A 40 14.58 -12.95 0.20
N ALA A 41 14.12 -11.85 0.80
CA ALA A 41 13.62 -11.83 2.17
C ALA A 41 12.45 -12.82 2.33
N MET A 42 11.51 -12.82 1.39
CA MET A 42 10.38 -13.73 1.37
C MET A 42 10.82 -15.19 1.25
N ALA A 43 11.79 -15.48 0.38
CA ALA A 43 12.34 -16.82 0.20
C ALA A 43 13.04 -17.33 1.46
N ILE A 44 13.77 -16.47 2.18
CA ILE A 44 14.39 -16.82 3.47
C ILE A 44 13.33 -17.11 4.52
N VAL A 45 12.28 -16.27 4.61
CA VAL A 45 11.16 -16.51 5.54
C VAL A 45 10.49 -17.85 5.23
N ILE A 46 10.16 -18.14 3.97
CA ILE A 46 9.57 -19.42 3.58
C ILE A 46 10.49 -20.57 3.94
N LYS A 47 11.81 -20.45 3.72
CA LYS A 47 12.76 -21.50 4.09
C LYS A 47 12.73 -21.79 5.58
N GLU A 48 12.73 -20.77 6.43
CA GLU A 48 12.62 -20.94 7.88
C GLU A 48 11.25 -21.54 8.25
N ASP A 49 10.17 -21.07 7.64
CA ASP A 49 8.81 -21.58 7.85
C ASP A 49 8.69 -23.09 7.53
N LEU A 50 9.30 -23.53 6.42
CA LEU A 50 9.33 -24.94 6.02
C LEU A 50 10.13 -25.82 7.01
N GLN A 51 11.12 -25.27 7.71
CA GLN A 51 11.86 -26.01 8.75
C GLN A 51 11.01 -26.21 10.02
N LEU A 52 9.98 -25.39 10.22
CA LEU A 52 9.04 -25.52 11.35
C LEU A 52 7.88 -26.48 11.05
N PHE A 53 7.79 -27.04 9.83
CA PHE A 53 6.69 -27.94 9.43
C PHE A 53 6.73 -29.32 10.10
N ASP A 54 7.71 -29.61 10.96
CA ASP A 54 7.81 -30.87 11.71
C ASP A 54 6.81 -30.99 12.89
N HIS A 55 6.09 -29.92 13.24
CA HIS A 55 5.01 -29.99 14.23
C HIS A 55 3.73 -30.56 13.59
N PRO A 56 3.08 -31.58 14.20
CA PRO A 56 1.91 -32.21 13.61
C PRO A 56 0.80 -31.17 13.38
N PHE A 57 0.28 -31.09 12.16
CA PHE A 57 -0.78 -30.19 11.67
C PHE A 57 -2.12 -30.26 12.44
N SER A 58 -2.15 -30.96 13.57
CA SER A 58 -3.34 -31.48 14.25
C SER A 58 -4.19 -30.44 15.01
N ASN A 59 -3.91 -29.14 14.90
CA ASN A 59 -4.69 -28.12 15.63
C ASN A 59 -4.83 -26.77 14.91
N ARG A 60 -4.94 -26.78 13.58
CA ARG A 60 -5.05 -25.54 12.77
C ARG A 60 -6.48 -25.36 12.26
N SER A 61 -7.12 -24.26 12.63
CA SER A 61 -8.44 -23.86 12.14
C SER A 61 -8.31 -23.08 10.85
N ALA A 62 -8.58 -23.73 9.71
CA ALA A 62 -8.61 -23.04 8.41
C ALA A 62 -9.65 -21.90 8.34
N PHE A 63 -10.61 -21.87 9.27
CA PHE A 63 -11.65 -20.86 9.32
C PHE A 63 -11.89 -20.37 10.75
N ASN A 64 -11.51 -19.13 11.02
CA ASN A 64 -11.69 -18.46 12.31
C ASN A 64 -13.08 -17.80 12.48
N GLY A 65 -14.08 -18.29 11.74
CA GLY A 65 -15.47 -17.85 11.83
C GLY A 65 -15.86 -16.70 10.89
N LEU A 66 -17.17 -16.45 10.77
CA LEU A 66 -17.73 -15.41 9.88
C LEU A 66 -17.24 -14.00 10.23
N TRP A 67 -16.92 -13.74 11.50
CA TRP A 67 -16.48 -12.43 11.97
C TRP A 67 -15.05 -12.07 11.57
N ALA A 68 -14.22 -13.05 11.18
CA ALA A 68 -12.89 -12.81 10.63
C ALA A 68 -12.93 -12.39 9.15
N VAL A 69 -14.02 -12.71 8.44
CA VAL A 69 -14.14 -12.46 7.00
C VAL A 69 -13.98 -10.97 6.64
N PRO A 70 -14.63 -10.01 7.33
CA PRO A 70 -14.45 -8.60 7.03
C PRO A 70 -13.01 -8.10 7.25
N PHE A 71 -12.34 -8.61 8.29
CA PHE A 71 -10.94 -8.27 8.57
C PHE A 71 -10.02 -8.77 7.45
N THR A 72 -10.12 -10.06 7.12
CA THR A 72 -9.31 -10.66 6.04
C THR A 72 -9.61 -10.02 4.69
N PHE A 73 -10.88 -9.71 4.40
CA PHE A 73 -11.25 -9.02 3.17
C PHE A 73 -10.68 -7.60 3.14
N GLY A 74 -10.65 -6.89 4.26
CA GLY A 74 -10.03 -5.55 4.36
C GLY A 74 -8.54 -5.60 4.06
N VAL A 75 -7.83 -6.54 4.68
CA VAL A 75 -6.41 -6.79 4.39
C VAL A 75 -6.19 -7.15 2.92
N ALA A 76 -7.02 -8.03 2.34
CA ALA A 76 -6.92 -8.41 0.94
C ALA A 76 -7.13 -7.22 -0.01
N VAL A 77 -8.17 -6.40 0.23
CA VAL A 77 -8.46 -5.20 -0.57
C VAL A 77 -7.32 -4.19 -0.48
N PHE A 78 -6.69 -4.04 0.70
CA PHE A 78 -5.49 -3.21 0.85
C PHE A 78 -4.31 -3.76 0.04
N CYS A 79 -4.04 -5.07 0.10
CA CYS A 79 -2.95 -5.72 -0.64
C CYS A 79 -3.08 -5.59 -2.16
N PHE A 80 -4.31 -5.48 -2.68
CA PHE A 80 -4.57 -5.27 -4.10
C PHE A 80 -4.82 -3.79 -4.46
N GLU A 81 -4.65 -2.86 -3.53
CA GLU A 81 -4.70 -1.44 -3.84
C GLU A 81 -3.41 -1.00 -4.55
N GLY A 82 -3.58 -0.38 -5.71
CA GLY A 82 -2.51 0.24 -6.49
C GLY A 82 -3.05 1.18 -7.56
N PHE A 83 -4.32 1.59 -7.42
CA PHE A 83 -5.03 2.33 -8.45
C PHE A 83 -4.43 3.73 -8.63
N SER A 84 -4.02 4.35 -7.52
CA SER A 84 -3.38 5.68 -7.52
C SER A 84 -2.09 5.74 -8.34
N MET A 85 -1.33 4.64 -8.40
CA MET A 85 -0.08 4.55 -9.15
C MET A 85 -0.28 4.09 -10.60
N THR A 86 -1.36 3.34 -10.87
CA THR A 86 -1.66 2.75 -12.18
C THR A 86 -1.60 3.78 -13.32
N LEU A 87 -2.21 4.96 -13.13
CA LEU A 87 -2.21 6.04 -14.14
C LEU A 87 -0.82 6.65 -14.36
N ALA A 88 -0.06 6.89 -13.28
CA ALA A 88 1.29 7.44 -13.38
C ALA A 88 2.26 6.45 -14.06
N LEU A 89 2.10 5.15 -13.79
CA LEU A 89 2.84 4.09 -14.46
C LEU A 89 2.50 4.01 -15.94
N GLU A 90 1.21 3.99 -16.30
CA GLU A 90 0.79 3.99 -17.70
C GLU A 90 1.34 5.21 -18.46
N ALA A 91 1.30 6.40 -17.84
CA ALA A 91 1.84 7.62 -18.42
C ALA A 91 3.35 7.54 -18.66
N SER A 92 4.09 6.86 -17.77
CA SER A 92 5.54 6.69 -17.82
C SER A 92 6.03 5.53 -18.70
N MET A 93 5.14 4.67 -19.22
CA MET A 93 5.53 3.55 -20.09
C MET A 93 5.93 4.00 -21.49
N ALA A 94 6.97 3.36 -22.04
CA ALA A 94 7.40 3.57 -23.42
C ALA A 94 6.34 3.13 -24.46
N ASP A 95 5.62 2.04 -24.21
CA ASP A 95 4.49 1.58 -25.04
C ASP A 95 3.25 1.32 -24.18
N ARG A 96 2.33 2.29 -24.17
CA ARG A 96 1.08 2.25 -23.38
C ARG A 96 0.14 1.12 -23.80
N ARG A 97 0.23 0.64 -25.05
CA ARG A 97 -0.66 -0.43 -25.55
C ARG A 97 -0.44 -1.76 -24.83
N LYS A 98 0.75 -1.97 -24.28
CA LYS A 98 1.11 -3.18 -23.54
C LYS A 98 0.69 -3.14 -22.07
N PHE A 99 0.27 -1.98 -21.56
CA PHE A 99 0.00 -1.77 -20.13
C PHE A 99 -0.99 -2.80 -19.57
N ARG A 100 -2.10 -3.03 -20.25
CA ARG A 100 -3.12 -4.00 -19.81
C ARG A 100 -2.57 -5.43 -19.67
N SER A 101 -1.73 -5.86 -20.61
CA SER A 101 -1.13 -7.20 -20.57
C SER A 101 -0.12 -7.33 -19.43
N VAL A 102 0.73 -6.32 -19.26
CA VAL A 102 1.74 -6.28 -18.20
C VAL A 102 1.07 -6.24 -16.82
N LEU A 103 0.06 -5.39 -16.64
CA LEU A 103 -0.71 -5.29 -15.41
C LEU A 103 -1.39 -6.62 -15.06
N SER A 104 -2.02 -7.28 -16.04
CA SER A 104 -2.65 -8.59 -15.81
C SER A 104 -1.65 -9.66 -15.37
N GLN A 105 -0.45 -9.69 -15.97
CA GLN A 105 0.61 -10.61 -15.59
C GLN A 105 1.15 -10.32 -14.19
N ALA A 106 1.34 -9.03 -13.86
CA ALA A 106 1.79 -8.60 -12.54
C ALA A 106 0.76 -8.98 -11.45
N VAL A 107 -0.54 -8.75 -11.70
CA VAL A 107 -1.61 -9.14 -10.78
C VAL A 107 -1.66 -10.66 -10.59
N ALA A 108 -1.52 -11.46 -11.66
CA ALA A 108 -1.49 -12.91 -11.53
C ALA A 108 -0.27 -13.40 -10.73
N ALA A 109 0.90 -12.80 -10.96
CA ALA A 109 2.13 -13.12 -10.24
C ALA A 109 2.02 -12.78 -8.75
N ILE A 110 1.50 -11.59 -8.40
CA ILE A 110 1.39 -11.17 -7.00
C ILE A 110 0.35 -12.00 -6.24
N ILE A 111 -0.75 -12.43 -6.89
CA ILE A 111 -1.70 -13.38 -6.29
C ILE A 111 -0.98 -14.68 -5.90
N ALA A 112 -0.19 -15.25 -6.80
CA ALA A 112 0.53 -16.49 -6.53
C ALA A 112 1.53 -16.33 -5.36
N VAL A 113 2.24 -15.20 -5.34
CA VAL A 113 3.18 -14.84 -4.26
C VAL A 113 2.46 -14.70 -2.92
N TYR A 114 1.35 -13.95 -2.86
CA TYR A 114 0.59 -13.76 -1.62
C TYR A 114 -0.03 -15.06 -1.09
N VAL A 115 -0.60 -15.89 -1.97
CA VAL A 115 -1.17 -17.18 -1.56
C VAL A 115 -0.07 -18.11 -1.06
N CYS A 116 1.04 -18.24 -1.79
CA CYS A 116 2.17 -19.08 -1.36
C CYS A 116 2.71 -18.64 -0.01
N PHE A 117 2.99 -17.34 0.14
CA PHE A 117 3.55 -16.80 1.37
C PHE A 117 2.59 -16.90 2.55
N GLY A 118 1.31 -16.55 2.35
CA GLY A 118 0.29 -16.63 3.40
C GLY A 118 0.04 -18.06 3.87
N VAL A 119 -0.01 -19.03 2.95
CA VAL A 119 -0.16 -20.45 3.29
C VAL A 119 1.07 -20.96 4.04
N CYS A 120 2.29 -20.69 3.56
CA CYS A 120 3.51 -21.11 4.26
C CYS A 120 3.60 -20.53 5.68
N GLY A 121 3.35 -19.23 5.85
CA GLY A 121 3.41 -18.56 7.15
C GLY A 121 2.37 -19.10 8.14
N TYR A 122 1.11 -19.28 7.70
CA TYR A 122 0.08 -19.88 8.55
C TYR A 122 0.40 -21.34 8.88
N LEU A 123 0.99 -22.07 7.93
CA LEU A 123 1.45 -23.43 8.17
C LEU A 123 2.71 -23.52 9.03
N ALA A 124 3.40 -22.44 9.35
CA ALA A 124 4.52 -22.47 10.29
C ALA A 124 4.03 -22.15 11.71
N TYR A 125 3.31 -21.04 11.88
CA TYR A 125 2.98 -20.50 13.20
C TYR A 125 1.51 -20.71 13.65
N GLY A 126 0.61 -21.08 12.74
CA GLY A 126 -0.83 -21.22 13.04
C GLY A 126 -1.42 -19.95 13.66
N GLU A 127 -2.18 -20.10 14.75
CA GLU A 127 -2.80 -18.97 15.47
C GLU A 127 -1.78 -18.04 16.17
N ALA A 128 -0.51 -18.44 16.30
CA ALA A 128 0.54 -17.58 16.85
C ALA A 128 1.12 -16.59 15.83
N THR A 129 0.60 -16.57 14.60
CA THR A 129 1.05 -15.67 13.53
C THR A 129 0.76 -14.20 13.88
N LYS A 130 1.81 -13.44 14.17
CA LYS A 130 1.72 -11.96 14.27
C LYS A 130 1.43 -11.28 12.92
N ASP A 131 0.78 -10.12 12.97
CA ASP A 131 0.47 -9.24 11.81
C ASP A 131 1.68 -8.98 10.89
N ILE A 132 2.87 -8.85 11.48
CA ILE A 132 4.13 -8.71 10.75
C ILE A 132 4.92 -10.01 10.96
N ILE A 133 4.96 -10.85 9.93
CA ILE A 133 5.56 -12.19 10.00
C ILE A 133 7.03 -12.18 10.42
N THR A 134 7.79 -11.12 10.09
CA THR A 134 9.21 -10.99 10.50
C THR A 134 9.39 -10.86 12.02
N LEU A 135 8.33 -10.57 12.78
CA LEU A 135 8.32 -10.58 14.24
C LEU A 135 8.14 -11.98 14.85
N ASN A 136 7.79 -12.99 14.03
CA ASN A 136 7.76 -14.40 14.45
C ASN A 136 9.12 -15.08 14.27
N LEU A 137 9.98 -14.54 13.41
CA LEU A 137 11.32 -15.09 13.17
C LEU A 137 12.19 -15.05 14.45
N PRO A 138 13.04 -16.09 14.66
CA PRO A 138 13.98 -16.13 15.77
C PRO A 138 15.04 -15.03 15.65
N ASN A 139 15.63 -14.62 16.78
CA ASN A 139 16.64 -13.56 16.80
C ASN A 139 18.02 -14.09 16.39
N ASN A 140 18.17 -14.47 15.12
CA ASN A 140 19.43 -14.93 14.51
C ASN A 140 19.95 -13.92 13.46
N TRP A 141 21.20 -14.09 13.02
CA TRP A 141 21.82 -13.23 12.01
C TRP A 141 21.06 -13.22 10.67
N SER A 142 20.49 -14.36 10.28
CA SER A 142 19.65 -14.49 9.07
C SER A 142 18.42 -13.59 9.13
N SER A 143 17.68 -13.65 10.23
CA SER A 143 16.47 -12.86 10.45
C SER A 143 16.76 -11.37 10.60
N ALA A 144 17.91 -11.02 11.19
CA ALA A 144 18.38 -9.64 11.21
C ALA A 144 18.66 -9.12 9.78
N ALA A 145 19.33 -9.92 8.94
CA ALA A 145 19.59 -9.58 7.55
C ALA A 145 18.29 -9.41 6.74
N VAL A 146 17.30 -10.30 6.94
CA VAL A 146 15.96 -10.18 6.33
C VAL A 146 15.27 -8.88 6.74
N LYS A 147 15.26 -8.55 8.04
CA LYS A 147 14.65 -7.32 8.56
C LYS A 147 15.33 -6.07 7.97
N VAL A 148 16.65 -6.05 7.93
CA VAL A 148 17.41 -4.93 7.33
C VAL A 148 17.15 -4.82 5.83
N GLY A 149 17.16 -5.94 5.10
CA GLY A 149 16.85 -5.99 3.68
C GLY A 149 15.45 -5.45 3.37
N LEU A 150 14.44 -5.85 4.15
CA LEU A 150 13.08 -5.34 4.03
C LEU A 150 13.01 -3.83 4.33
N CYS A 151 13.71 -3.34 5.35
CA CYS A 151 13.79 -1.90 5.63
C CYS A 151 14.39 -1.11 4.46
N ILE A 152 15.45 -1.63 3.83
CA ILE A 152 16.07 -1.01 2.65
C ILE A 152 15.08 -1.01 1.47
N ALA A 153 14.41 -2.14 1.23
CA ALA A 153 13.42 -2.25 0.16
C ALA A 153 12.25 -1.27 0.36
N LEU A 154 11.74 -1.14 1.58
CA LEU A 154 10.70 -0.17 1.93
C LEU A 154 11.18 1.28 1.72
N ALA A 155 12.43 1.59 2.08
CA ALA A 155 12.99 2.93 1.87
C ALA A 155 13.04 3.31 0.38
N PHE A 156 13.37 2.37 -0.51
CA PHE A 156 13.37 2.60 -1.96
C PHE A 156 11.97 2.57 -2.60
N THR A 157 11.03 1.83 -2.00
CA THR A 157 9.63 1.80 -2.46
C THR A 157 8.90 3.10 -2.13
N PHE A 158 9.26 3.76 -1.03
CA PHE A 158 8.61 4.98 -0.56
C PHE A 158 8.56 6.13 -1.60
N PRO A 159 9.67 6.52 -2.26
CA PRO A 159 9.65 7.54 -3.33
C PRO A 159 8.72 7.19 -4.49
N VAL A 160 8.62 5.91 -4.85
CA VAL A 160 7.78 5.42 -5.95
C VAL A 160 6.30 5.62 -5.60
N MET A 161 5.89 5.20 -4.40
CA MET A 161 4.53 5.40 -3.89
C MET A 161 4.18 6.89 -3.72
N MET A 162 5.17 7.71 -3.39
CA MET A 162 5.01 9.15 -3.19
C MET A 162 4.90 9.97 -4.47
N HIS A 163 5.39 9.45 -5.59
CA HIS A 163 5.40 10.18 -6.86
C HIS A 163 4.03 10.72 -7.27
N PRO A 164 2.95 9.89 -7.38
CA PRO A 164 1.63 10.40 -7.77
C PRO A 164 1.06 11.40 -6.76
N ILE A 165 1.35 11.23 -5.46
CA ILE A 165 0.90 12.15 -4.41
C ILE A 165 1.54 13.53 -4.62
N HIS A 166 2.86 13.56 -4.84
CA HIS A 166 3.56 14.81 -5.14
C HIS A 166 3.06 15.45 -6.42
N GLU A 167 2.82 14.70 -7.49
CA GLU A 167 2.30 15.24 -8.75
C GLU A 167 0.92 15.90 -8.58
N ILE A 168 0.04 15.29 -7.81
CA ILE A 168 -1.30 15.82 -7.49
C ILE A 168 -1.17 17.09 -6.63
N VAL A 169 -0.37 17.04 -5.55
CA VAL A 169 -0.16 18.18 -4.65
C VAL A 169 0.47 19.35 -5.41
N GLU A 170 1.48 19.11 -6.23
CA GLU A 170 2.16 20.15 -7.03
C GLU A 170 1.21 20.77 -8.06
N THR A 171 0.43 19.96 -8.77
CA THR A 171 -0.58 20.45 -9.71
C THR A 171 -1.62 21.33 -9.01
N ARG A 172 -2.13 20.90 -7.86
CA ARG A 172 -3.07 21.70 -7.04
C ARG A 172 -2.43 22.98 -6.55
N PHE A 173 -1.19 22.92 -6.09
CA PHE A 173 -0.46 24.07 -5.57
C PHE A 173 -0.17 25.12 -6.66
N ARG A 174 0.21 24.67 -7.86
CA ARG A 174 0.40 25.53 -9.04
C ARG A 174 -0.91 26.14 -9.56
N SER A 175 -2.03 25.43 -9.42
CA SER A 175 -3.36 25.93 -9.80
C SER A 175 -3.87 27.05 -8.89
N ASN A 176 -3.37 27.15 -7.65
CA ASN A 176 -3.79 28.18 -6.71
C ASN A 176 -3.38 29.59 -7.18
N ARG A 177 -4.38 30.48 -7.35
CA ARG A 177 -4.18 31.85 -7.83
C ARG A 177 -3.17 32.65 -7.01
N CYS A 178 -3.12 32.43 -5.69
CA CYS A 178 -2.16 33.08 -4.80
C CYS A 178 -0.72 32.66 -5.15
N PHE A 179 -0.48 31.35 -5.25
CA PHE A 179 0.84 30.83 -5.57
C PHE A 179 1.29 31.19 -6.98
N ARG A 180 0.38 31.15 -7.96
CA ARG A 180 0.66 31.63 -9.33
C ARG A 180 1.09 33.09 -9.38
N LYS A 181 0.53 33.93 -8.51
CA LYS A 181 0.88 35.37 -8.42
C LYS A 181 2.23 35.59 -7.74
N LEU A 182 2.58 34.81 -6.73
CA LEU A 182 3.92 34.83 -6.11
C LEU A 182 5.00 34.26 -7.04
N SER A 183 4.72 33.13 -7.69
CA SER A 183 5.66 32.42 -8.58
C SER A 183 5.97 33.21 -9.86
N HIS A 184 5.03 34.00 -10.38
CA HIS A 184 5.28 34.88 -11.53
C HIS A 184 6.32 35.98 -11.25
N ASN A 185 6.52 36.34 -9.98
CA ASN A 185 7.42 37.43 -9.60
C ASN A 185 8.85 36.94 -9.29
N ASP A 186 9.01 35.66 -8.94
CA ASP A 186 10.30 35.07 -8.57
C ASP A 186 10.31 33.54 -8.75
N GLY A 187 11.16 33.04 -9.65
CA GLY A 187 11.30 31.60 -9.91
C GLY A 187 11.82 30.82 -8.69
N GLY A 188 12.53 31.50 -7.76
CA GLY A 188 12.98 30.90 -6.51
C GLY A 188 11.82 30.56 -5.56
N ALA A 189 10.76 31.39 -5.54
CA ALA A 189 9.60 31.19 -4.69
C ALA A 189 8.79 29.94 -5.10
N GLU A 190 8.74 29.63 -6.40
CA GLU A 190 8.10 28.41 -6.89
C GLU A 190 8.87 27.16 -6.41
N TRP A 191 10.19 27.16 -6.59
CA TRP A 191 11.04 26.05 -6.19
C TRP A 191 10.95 25.78 -4.69
N ILE A 192 11.07 26.83 -3.86
CA ILE A 192 10.96 26.71 -2.40
C ILE A 192 9.57 26.19 -2.00
N GLY A 193 8.50 26.72 -2.60
CA GLY A 193 7.13 26.31 -2.28
C GLY A 193 6.84 24.85 -2.60
N LEU A 194 7.36 24.33 -3.73
CA LEU A 194 7.20 22.93 -4.11
C LEU A 194 8.03 21.99 -3.21
N HIS A 195 9.25 22.37 -2.82
CA HIS A 195 10.04 21.54 -1.90
C HIS A 195 9.46 21.56 -0.48
N ALA A 196 8.93 22.71 -0.03
CA ALA A 196 8.25 22.83 1.25
C ALA A 196 6.98 21.96 1.30
N SER A 197 6.18 21.90 0.23
CA SER A 197 4.98 21.05 0.20
C SER A 197 5.32 19.56 0.27
N ARG A 198 6.39 19.11 -0.40
CA ARG A 198 6.91 17.73 -0.29
C ARG A 198 7.34 17.39 1.12
N VAL A 199 8.15 18.25 1.75
CA VAL A 199 8.60 18.07 3.14
C VAL A 199 7.41 18.01 4.09
N LEU A 200 6.41 18.89 3.90
CA LEU A 200 5.22 18.92 4.72
C LEU A 200 4.42 17.61 4.61
N VAL A 201 4.21 17.10 3.39
CA VAL A 201 3.48 15.85 3.15
C VAL A 201 4.20 14.68 3.82
N VAL A 202 5.52 14.55 3.66
CA VAL A 202 6.30 13.50 4.33
C VAL A 202 6.22 13.63 5.85
N ALA A 203 6.38 14.85 6.38
CA ALA A 203 6.33 15.09 7.83
C ALA A 203 4.98 14.73 8.45
N VAL A 204 3.87 15.12 7.80
CA VAL A 204 2.52 14.77 8.26
C VAL A 204 2.34 13.24 8.29
N LEU A 205 2.79 12.52 7.27
CA LEU A 205 2.71 11.07 7.26
C LEU A 205 3.57 10.41 8.32
N THR A 206 4.78 10.90 8.57
CA THR A 206 5.63 10.38 9.65
C THR A 206 4.98 10.57 11.02
N VAL A 207 4.35 11.72 11.24
CA VAL A 207 3.60 11.98 12.48
C VAL A 207 2.44 11.01 12.62
N VAL A 208 1.60 10.88 11.59
CA VAL A 208 0.46 9.93 11.60
C VAL A 208 0.95 8.50 11.85
N ALA A 209 2.02 8.07 11.17
CA ALA A 209 2.60 6.75 11.33
C ALA A 209 3.11 6.47 12.75
N SER A 210 3.62 7.49 13.45
CA SER A 210 4.10 7.35 14.83
C SER A 210 3.00 7.08 15.85
N PHE A 211 1.74 7.37 15.50
CA PHE A 211 0.57 7.16 16.36
C PHE A 211 -0.15 5.83 16.09
N ILE A 212 0.33 4.97 15.18
CA ILE A 212 -0.34 3.70 14.83
C ILE A 212 0.25 2.56 15.69
N PRO A 213 -0.47 2.03 16.70
CA PRO A 213 0.03 0.96 17.56
C PRO A 213 -0.16 -0.45 16.97
N PHE A 214 -1.25 -0.69 16.22
CA PHE A 214 -1.64 -2.01 15.72
C PHE A 214 -1.70 -2.03 14.19
N PHE A 215 -0.69 -2.62 13.58
CA PHE A 215 -0.52 -2.61 12.12
C PHE A 215 -1.62 -3.38 11.37
N GLY A 216 -1.99 -4.58 11.82
CA GLY A 216 -3.02 -5.40 11.16
C GLY A 216 -4.39 -4.72 11.15
N SER A 217 -4.81 -4.19 12.30
CA SER A 217 -6.06 -3.42 12.42
C SER A 217 -6.05 -2.17 11.55
N PHE A 218 -4.93 -1.45 11.48
CA PHE A 218 -4.79 -0.27 10.62
C PHE A 218 -4.93 -0.62 9.14
N ILE A 219 -4.24 -1.67 8.67
CA ILE A 219 -4.34 -2.12 7.27
C ILE A 219 -5.76 -2.56 6.93
N SER A 220 -6.38 -3.37 7.80
CA SER A 220 -7.77 -3.80 7.59
C SER A 220 -8.72 -2.60 7.53
N PHE A 221 -8.52 -1.60 8.38
CA PHE A 221 -9.32 -0.37 8.38
C PHE A 221 -9.13 0.43 7.08
N VAL A 222 -7.89 0.70 6.66
CA VAL A 222 -7.62 1.44 5.42
C VAL A 222 -8.16 0.70 4.21
N GLY A 223 -7.96 -0.62 4.16
CA GLY A 223 -8.46 -1.50 3.10
C GLY A 223 -9.98 -1.53 3.01
N SER A 224 -10.65 -1.68 4.16
CA SER A 224 -12.11 -1.71 4.19
C SER A 224 -12.77 -0.37 3.92
N THR A 225 -12.11 0.75 4.22
CA THR A 225 -12.66 2.09 4.02
C THR A 225 -12.16 2.73 2.73
N MET A 226 -10.94 3.28 2.73
CA MET A 226 -10.40 4.07 1.63
C MET A 226 -10.27 3.23 0.36
N CYS A 227 -9.65 2.05 0.46
CA CYS A 227 -9.43 1.20 -0.71
C CYS A 227 -10.74 0.63 -1.26
N ALA A 228 -11.70 0.28 -0.41
CA ALA A 228 -13.03 -0.17 -0.86
C ALA A 228 -13.82 0.94 -1.58
N LEU A 229 -13.76 2.18 -1.06
CA LEU A 229 -14.37 3.33 -1.72
C LEU A 229 -13.75 3.58 -3.09
N LEU A 230 -12.43 3.51 -3.21
CA LEU A 230 -11.72 3.74 -4.47
C LEU A 230 -11.86 2.60 -5.48
N SER A 231 -11.88 1.34 -5.04
CA SER A 231 -11.90 0.16 -5.91
C SER A 231 -13.31 -0.31 -6.28
N PHE A 232 -14.31 -0.10 -5.41
CA PHE A 232 -15.68 -0.56 -5.65
C PHE A 232 -16.66 0.60 -5.91
N VAL A 233 -16.67 1.60 -5.04
CA VAL A 233 -17.68 2.68 -5.12
C VAL A 233 -17.40 3.65 -6.26
N LEU A 234 -16.17 4.14 -6.37
CA LEU A 234 -15.78 5.14 -7.38
C LEU A 234 -15.96 4.62 -8.83
N PRO A 235 -15.51 3.40 -9.19
CA PRO A 235 -15.69 2.90 -10.56
C PRO A 235 -17.16 2.63 -10.90
N ALA A 236 -17.94 2.11 -9.94
CA ALA A 236 -19.38 1.90 -10.12
C ALA A 236 -20.13 3.23 -10.33
N LEU A 237 -19.80 4.26 -9.54
CA LEU A 237 -20.36 5.60 -9.70
C LEU A 237 -20.03 6.22 -11.06
N PHE A 238 -18.78 6.11 -11.52
CA PHE A 238 -18.38 6.62 -12.83
C PHE A 238 -19.05 5.85 -13.97
N HIS A 239 -19.11 4.53 -13.89
CA HIS A 239 -19.77 3.71 -14.91
C HIS A 239 -21.27 4.02 -15.02
N LEU A 240 -21.98 4.13 -13.88
CA LEU A 240 -23.39 4.51 -13.83
C LEU A 240 -23.63 5.96 -14.30
N SER A 241 -22.75 6.90 -13.94
CA SER A 241 -22.93 8.31 -14.32
C SER A 241 -22.68 8.56 -15.80
N ILE A 242 -21.73 7.83 -16.42
CA ILE A 242 -21.34 8.06 -17.82
C ILE A 242 -22.19 7.23 -18.78
N VAL A 243 -22.48 5.95 -18.47
CA VAL A 243 -23.10 5.00 -19.40
C VAL A 243 -24.42 4.42 -18.86
N GLY A 244 -24.85 4.82 -17.65
CA GLY A 244 -25.97 4.19 -16.95
C GLY A 244 -27.33 4.23 -17.66
N SER A 245 -27.57 5.20 -18.54
CA SER A 245 -28.80 5.30 -19.35
C SER A 245 -28.81 4.37 -20.56
N SER A 246 -27.64 3.91 -21.01
CA SER A 246 -27.47 3.13 -22.25
C SER A 246 -27.21 1.63 -22.02
N ILE A 247 -27.08 1.20 -20.75
CA ILE A 247 -26.75 -0.19 -20.39
C ILE A 247 -27.99 -1.04 -20.07
N PRO A 248 -27.94 -2.37 -20.31
CA PRO A 248 -29.01 -3.28 -19.92
C PRO A 248 -29.18 -3.33 -18.40
N LEU A 249 -30.42 -3.54 -17.95
CA LEU A 249 -30.82 -3.53 -16.53
C LEU A 249 -29.96 -4.44 -15.64
N TRP A 250 -29.56 -5.63 -16.12
CA TRP A 250 -28.69 -6.53 -15.35
C TRP A 250 -27.34 -5.91 -14.97
N ARG A 251 -26.67 -5.22 -15.91
CA ARG A 251 -25.39 -4.55 -15.61
C ARG A 251 -25.58 -3.41 -14.63
N ARG A 252 -26.68 -2.67 -14.76
CA ARG A 252 -27.05 -1.60 -13.85
C ARG A 252 -27.31 -2.11 -12.43
N VAL A 253 -28.00 -3.25 -12.29
CA VAL A 253 -28.23 -3.91 -10.99
C VAL A 253 -26.91 -4.38 -10.38
N LEU A 254 -25.99 -4.95 -11.19
CA LEU A 254 -24.66 -5.34 -10.72
C LEU A 254 -23.87 -4.13 -10.20
N ASP A 255 -23.87 -3.01 -10.91
CA ASP A 255 -23.16 -1.79 -10.49
C ASP A 255 -23.71 -1.23 -9.17
N TYR A 256 -25.04 -1.16 -9.03
CA TYR A 256 -25.67 -0.78 -7.75
C TYR A 256 -25.36 -1.78 -6.63
N GLY A 257 -25.26 -3.08 -6.95
CA GLY A 257 -24.86 -4.12 -6.00
C GLY A 257 -23.42 -3.93 -5.51
N ILE A 258 -22.47 -3.68 -6.42
CA ILE A 258 -21.06 -3.39 -6.10
C ILE A 258 -20.96 -2.11 -5.26
N LEU A 259 -21.72 -1.07 -5.62
CA LEU A 259 -21.77 0.19 -4.88
C LEU A 259 -22.26 -0.01 -3.45
N LEU A 260 -23.39 -0.72 -3.27
CA LEU A 260 -23.95 -0.99 -1.95
C LEU A 260 -23.02 -1.86 -1.12
N PHE A 261 -22.41 -2.88 -1.73
CA PHE A 261 -21.42 -3.74 -1.09
C PHE A 261 -20.21 -2.93 -0.60
N GLY A 262 -19.64 -2.07 -1.46
CA GLY A 262 -18.52 -1.21 -1.09
C GLY A 262 -18.85 -0.24 0.05
N LEU A 263 -20.04 0.38 0.03
CA LEU A 263 -20.49 1.28 1.10
C LEU A 263 -20.75 0.53 2.42
N ALA A 264 -21.41 -0.63 2.36
CA ALA A 264 -21.67 -1.45 3.54
C ALA A 264 -20.36 -1.93 4.17
N PHE A 265 -19.40 -2.35 3.33
CA PHE A 265 -18.09 -2.80 3.78
C PHE A 265 -17.26 -1.67 4.41
N ALA A 266 -17.26 -0.47 3.80
CA ALA A 266 -16.64 0.71 4.38
C ALA A 266 -17.29 1.16 5.69
N GLY A 267 -18.63 1.10 5.77
CA GLY A 267 -19.36 1.37 7.01
C GLY A 267 -19.00 0.39 8.12
N TYR A 268 -18.94 -0.91 7.81
CA TYR A 268 -18.51 -1.93 8.76
C TYR A 268 -17.08 -1.68 9.25
N GLY A 269 -16.14 -1.43 8.33
CA GLY A 269 -14.75 -1.12 8.66
C GLY A 269 -14.61 0.06 9.63
N LEU A 270 -15.36 1.13 9.38
CA LEU A 270 -15.39 2.30 10.25
C LEU A 270 -15.94 1.99 11.65
N VAL A 271 -17.07 1.26 11.73
CA VAL A 271 -17.66 0.86 13.01
C VAL A 271 -16.69 -0.01 13.81
N THR A 272 -16.05 -0.99 13.16
CA THR A 272 -15.08 -1.85 13.84
C THR A 272 -13.89 -1.08 14.39
N ALA A 273 -13.34 -0.14 13.61
CA ALA A 273 -12.23 0.69 14.05
C ALA A 273 -12.60 1.60 15.23
N LEU A 274 -13.82 2.13 15.25
CA LEU A 274 -14.33 2.93 16.36
C LEU A 274 -14.60 2.08 17.62
N SER A 275 -15.03 0.83 17.46
CA SER A 275 -15.30 -0.08 18.59
C SER A 275 -14.04 -0.72 19.20
N SER A 276 -12.91 -0.65 18.51
CA SER A 276 -11.62 -1.21 18.95
C SER A 276 -10.77 -0.26 19.81
N HIS A 277 -11.31 0.91 20.18
CA HIS A 277 -10.72 1.88 21.10
C HIS A 277 -11.52 1.98 22.39
#